data_AF-W4RK02-F1
#
_entry.id   AF-W4RK02-F1
#
_cell.length_a   1.000
_cell.length_b   1.000
_cell.length_c   1.000
_cell.angle_alpha   90.00
_cell.angle_beta   90.00
_cell.angle_gamma   90.00
#
_symmetry.space_group_name_H-M   'P 1'
#
loop_
_entity.id
_entity.type
_entity.pdbx_description
1 polymer ?
#
loop_
_entity_poly.entity_id
_entity_poly.type
_entity_poly.pdbx_seq_one_letter_code
_entity_poly.pdbx_strand_id
1 'polypeptide(L)'
;MARTVKDAVYLLEAIAGKDPQDPATMVTLPEFDHDSLFDSQALKGTKIAVAREEYIGKWTQEQEQIFQKAVEKLEELGAEVVEAAIPAAKATWGYKVLSYEFKADLNAYLNGLAQMFLSGRLLT
;
A
#
# COMPACT_ATOMS: atom_id res chain seq x y z
N MET A 1 -1.80 -11.05 0.23
CA MET A 1 -3.08 -10.74 -0.46
C MET A 1 -4.18 -11.59 0.16
N ALA A 2 -5.42 -11.09 0.23
CA ALA A 2 -6.54 -11.81 0.82
C ALA A 2 -7.88 -11.48 0.13
N ARG A 3 -8.93 -12.26 0.42
CA ARG A 3 -10.28 -12.04 -0.15
C ARG A 3 -11.13 -11.07 0.66
N THR A 4 -10.79 -10.82 1.91
CA THR A 4 -11.47 -9.87 2.80
C THR A 4 -10.46 -8.92 3.43
N VAL A 5 -10.91 -7.72 3.81
CA VAL A 5 -10.08 -6.76 4.55
C VAL A 5 -9.65 -7.37 5.90
N LYS A 6 -10.55 -8.09 6.57
CA LYS A 6 -10.27 -8.75 7.85
C LYS A 6 -9.09 -9.73 7.76
N ASP A 7 -9.09 -10.60 6.75
CA ASP A 7 -7.98 -11.53 6.53
C ASP A 7 -6.67 -10.80 6.16
N ALA A 8 -6.76 -9.70 5.42
CA ALA A 8 -5.58 -8.89 5.09
C ALA A 8 -4.97 -8.22 6.34
N VAL A 9 -5.82 -7.71 7.25
CA VAL A 9 -5.41 -7.12 8.52
C VAL A 9 -4.70 -8.15 9.41
N TYR A 10 -5.27 -9.35 9.57
CA TYR A 10 -4.63 -10.41 10.36
C TYR A 10 -3.29 -10.86 9.79
N LEU A 11 -3.17 -10.96 8.47
CA LEU A 11 -1.90 -11.28 7.84
C LEU A 11 -0.87 -10.16 8.06
N LEU A 12 -1.28 -8.90 7.91
CA LEU A 12 -0.40 -7.75 8.12
C LEU A 12 0.12 -7.69 9.55
N GLU A 13 -0.76 -7.89 10.53
CA GLU A 13 -0.40 -7.96 11.95
C GLU A 13 0.65 -9.03 12.23
N ALA A 14 0.51 -10.22 11.61
CA ALA A 14 1.45 -11.31 11.82
C ALA A 14 2.85 -11.05 11.21
N ILE A 15 2.97 -10.21 10.17
CA ILE A 15 4.24 -10.00 9.44
C ILE A 15 4.88 -8.63 9.71
N ALA A 16 4.13 -7.66 10.22
CA ALA A 16 4.64 -6.33 10.51
C ALA A 16 5.49 -6.34 11.78
N GLY A 17 6.70 -5.80 11.69
CA GLY A 17 7.61 -5.74 12.84
C GLY A 17 8.94 -5.10 12.48
N LYS A 18 9.74 -4.82 13.51
CA LYS A 18 11.12 -4.35 13.35
C LYS A 18 12.02 -5.55 13.06
N ASP A 19 12.81 -5.45 12.01
CA ASP A 19 13.89 -6.38 11.68
C ASP A 19 15.23 -5.62 11.73
N PRO A 20 16.14 -5.98 12.65
CA PRO A 20 17.48 -5.39 12.70
C PRO A 20 18.30 -5.53 11.42
N GLN A 21 17.95 -6.49 10.55
CA GLN A 21 18.59 -6.68 9.24
C GLN A 21 17.98 -5.81 8.14
N ASP A 22 16.83 -5.19 8.38
CA ASP A 22 16.19 -4.24 7.48
C ASP A 22 16.05 -2.85 8.14
N PRO A 23 16.99 -1.93 7.87
CA PRO A 23 16.94 -0.57 8.40
C PRO A 23 15.64 0.19 8.10
N ALA A 24 14.92 -0.15 7.02
CA ALA A 24 13.65 0.52 6.69
C ALA A 24 12.55 0.24 7.73
N THR A 25 12.64 -0.90 8.43
CA THR A 25 11.66 -1.27 9.47
C THR A 25 11.88 -0.55 10.80
N MET A 26 13.01 0.12 10.99
CA MET A 26 13.35 0.77 12.26
C MET A 26 12.60 2.09 12.49
N VAL A 27 11.89 2.58 11.47
CA VAL A 27 11.00 3.74 11.58
C VAL A 27 9.88 3.42 12.58
N THR A 28 9.53 4.40 13.41
CA THR A 28 8.42 4.22 14.37
C THR A 28 7.10 4.28 13.60
N LEU A 29 6.36 3.17 13.61
CA LEU A 29 5.00 3.09 13.11
C LEU A 29 4.02 3.25 14.27
N PRO A 30 2.80 3.76 14.01
CA PRO A 30 1.71 3.72 14.99
C PRO A 30 1.46 2.28 15.44
N GLU A 31 1.11 2.08 16.71
CA GLU A 31 0.64 0.78 17.19
C GLU A 31 -0.60 0.35 16.40
N PHE A 32 -0.59 -0.90 15.94
CA PHE A 32 -1.63 -1.47 15.12
C PHE A 32 -2.58 -2.28 16.01
N ASP A 33 -3.60 -1.61 16.57
CA ASP A 33 -4.64 -2.28 17.35
C ASP A 33 -5.77 -2.77 16.42
N HIS A 34 -5.73 -4.05 16.04
CA HIS A 34 -6.66 -4.63 15.09
C HIS A 34 -8.11 -4.66 15.55
N ASP A 35 -8.37 -4.70 16.87
CA ASP A 35 -9.73 -4.72 17.43
C ASP A 35 -10.45 -3.39 17.17
N SER A 36 -9.69 -2.30 17.05
CA SER A 36 -10.21 -0.95 16.76
C SER A 36 -10.53 -0.70 15.28
N LEU A 37 -10.09 -1.59 14.36
CA LEU A 37 -10.14 -1.34 12.92
C LEU A 37 -11.45 -1.75 12.24
N PHE A 38 -12.31 -2.52 12.91
CA PHE A 38 -13.53 -3.07 12.31
C PHE A 38 -14.80 -2.35 12.78
N ASP A 39 -14.81 -1.02 12.68
CA ASP A 39 -16.01 -0.23 12.93
C ASP A 39 -16.86 -0.06 11.65
N SER A 40 -18.08 -0.61 11.70
CA SER A 40 -19.08 -0.47 10.63
C SER A 40 -19.56 0.96 10.39
N GLN A 41 -19.31 1.88 11.32
CA GLN A 41 -19.66 3.30 11.24
C GLN A 41 -18.45 4.20 10.94
N ALA A 42 -17.26 3.64 10.70
CA ALA A 42 -16.01 4.41 10.52
C ALA A 42 -16.05 5.46 9.40
N LEU A 43 -16.96 5.32 8.43
CA LEU A 43 -17.12 6.28 7.34
C LEU A 43 -17.96 7.51 7.70
N LYS A 44 -18.75 7.44 8.77
CA LYS A 44 -19.65 8.52 9.16
C LYS A 44 -18.86 9.75 9.61
N GLY A 45 -18.99 10.84 8.87
CA GLY A 45 -18.26 12.09 9.11
C GLY A 45 -16.82 12.09 8.60
N THR A 46 -16.38 11.01 7.93
CA THR A 46 -15.05 10.94 7.32
C THR A 46 -15.05 11.70 6.01
N LYS A 47 -14.02 12.53 5.78
CA LYS A 47 -13.85 13.28 4.54
C LYS A 47 -12.90 12.53 3.60
N ILE A 48 -13.38 12.15 2.42
CA ILE A 48 -12.63 11.38 1.42
C ILE A 48 -12.46 12.23 0.18
N ALA A 49 -11.20 12.47 -0.20
CA ALA A 49 -10.87 13.24 -1.39
C ALA A 49 -10.63 12.31 -2.59
N VAL A 50 -11.34 12.53 -3.70
CA VAL A 50 -11.25 11.76 -4.94
C VAL A 50 -10.48 12.55 -5.99
N ALA A 51 -9.42 11.95 -6.54
CA ALA A 51 -8.64 12.52 -7.64
C ALA A 51 -9.12 12.02 -9.00
N ARG A 52 -10.09 12.71 -9.60
CA ARG A 52 -10.69 12.27 -10.87
C ARG A 52 -9.85 12.62 -12.09
N GLU A 53 -9.38 13.86 -12.19
CA GLU A 53 -8.75 14.40 -13.40
C GLU A 53 -7.54 13.55 -13.83
N GLU A 54 -6.69 13.16 -12.89
CA GLU A 54 -5.42 12.49 -13.19
C GLU A 54 -5.54 10.99 -13.43
N TYR A 55 -6.62 10.35 -12.96
CA TYR A 55 -6.75 8.89 -12.97
C TYR A 55 -7.94 8.36 -13.78
N ILE A 56 -9.01 9.14 -13.93
CA ILE A 56 -10.28 8.70 -14.54
C ILE A 56 -10.40 9.11 -16.01
N GLY A 57 -9.67 10.13 -16.47
CA GLY A 57 -9.82 10.71 -17.81
C GLY A 57 -9.58 9.77 -19.01
N LYS A 58 -9.17 8.51 -18.78
CA LYS A 58 -8.95 7.47 -19.81
C LYS A 58 -9.84 6.22 -19.64
N TRP A 59 -10.80 6.26 -18.73
CA TRP A 59 -11.63 5.10 -18.43
C TRP A 59 -12.69 4.86 -19.48
N THR A 60 -13.09 3.60 -19.61
CA THR A 60 -14.32 3.25 -20.33
C THR A 60 -15.53 3.70 -19.52
N GLN A 61 -16.67 3.86 -20.20
CA GLN A 61 -17.94 4.20 -19.54
C GLN A 61 -18.30 3.20 -18.43
N GLU A 62 -18.00 1.92 -18.62
CA GLU A 62 -18.24 0.88 -17.61
C GLU A 62 -17.39 1.09 -16.35
N GLN A 63 -16.10 1.40 -16.52
CA GLN A 63 -15.20 1.68 -15.40
C GLN A 63 -15.66 2.91 -14.61
N GLU A 64 -16.08 3.97 -15.31
CA GLU A 64 -16.62 5.18 -14.70
C GLU A 64 -17.90 4.89 -13.90
N GLN A 65 -18.80 4.07 -14.44
CA GLN A 65 -20.02 3.68 -13.73
C GLN A 65 -19.73 2.85 -12.47
N ILE A 66 -18.78 1.91 -12.53
CA ILE A 66 -18.40 1.10 -11.37
C ILE A 66 -17.81 1.98 -10.27
N PHE A 67 -16.94 2.91 -10.64
CA PHE A 67 -16.33 3.83 -9.70
C PHE A 67 -17.36 4.79 -9.09
N GLN A 68 -18.24 5.35 -9.91
CA GLN A 68 -19.26 6.26 -9.44
C GLN A 68 -20.22 5.58 -8.44
N LYS A 69 -20.60 4.32 -8.68
CA LYS A 69 -21.34 3.52 -7.70
C LYS A 69 -20.59 3.32 -6.39
N ALA A 70 -19.26 3.17 -6.44
CA ALA A 70 -18.45 3.05 -5.23
C ALA A 70 -18.39 4.37 -4.45
N VAL A 71 -18.30 5.51 -5.14
CA VAL A 71 -18.35 6.86 -4.54
C VAL A 71 -19.70 7.11 -3.88
N GLU A 72 -20.79 6.86 -4.59
CA GLU A 72 -22.15 6.96 -4.05
C GLU A 72 -22.30 6.09 -2.79
N LYS A 73 -21.70 4.90 -2.79
CA LYS A 73 -21.74 4.03 -1.62
C LYS A 73 -21.01 4.62 -0.40
N LEU A 74 -19.91 5.34 -0.60
CA LEU A 74 -19.20 6.02 0.49
C LEU A 74 -20.06 7.14 1.08
N GLU A 75 -20.72 7.93 0.23
CA GLU A 75 -21.64 9.00 0.65
C GLU A 75 -22.85 8.44 1.42
N GLU A 76 -23.46 7.35 0.93
CA GLU A 76 -24.54 6.64 1.63
C GLU A 76 -24.15 6.18 3.04
N LEU A 77 -22.87 5.79 3.22
CA LEU A 77 -22.32 5.37 4.51
C LEU A 77 -21.91 6.55 5.41
N GLY A 78 -22.17 7.78 4.96
CA GLY A 78 -22.00 9.01 5.74
C GLY A 78 -20.64 9.70 5.57
N ALA A 79 -19.84 9.31 4.57
CA ALA A 79 -18.63 10.02 4.23
C ALA A 79 -18.95 11.32 3.45
N GLU A 80 -18.18 12.38 3.70
CA GLU A 80 -18.15 13.56 2.85
C GLU A 80 -17.14 13.32 1.72
N VAL A 81 -17.62 13.12 0.50
CA VAL A 81 -16.73 12.98 -0.66
C VAL A 81 -16.49 14.35 -1.29
N VAL A 82 -15.22 14.68 -1.52
CA VAL A 82 -14.80 15.92 -2.18
C VAL A 82 -13.86 15.63 -3.34
N GLU A 83 -13.82 16.55 -4.30
CA GLU A 83 -12.85 16.49 -5.39
C GLU A 83 -11.49 17.01 -4.93
N ALA A 84 -10.41 16.35 -5.35
CA ALA A 84 -9.05 16.83 -5.17
C ALA A 84 -8.23 16.67 -6.45
N ALA A 85 -7.20 17.49 -6.56
CA ALA A 85 -6.16 17.31 -7.57
C ALA A 85 -4.92 16.71 -6.90
N ILE A 86 -4.19 15.89 -7.64
CA ILE A 86 -2.87 15.39 -7.25
C ILE A 86 -1.88 15.95 -8.28
N PRO A 87 -1.32 17.16 -8.07
CA PRO A 87 -0.48 17.82 -9.06
C PRO A 87 0.70 16.96 -9.54
N ALA A 88 1.28 16.18 -8.63
CA ALA A 88 2.37 15.26 -8.90
C ALA A 88 2.00 14.14 -9.91
N ALA A 89 0.72 13.79 -10.05
CA ALA A 89 0.28 12.76 -10.98
C ALA A 89 0.39 13.20 -12.46
N LYS A 90 0.50 14.50 -12.73
CA LYS A 90 0.76 15.05 -14.08
C LYS A 90 2.25 15.03 -14.45
N ALA A 91 3.14 14.72 -13.50
CA ALA A 91 4.57 14.67 -13.76
C ALA A 91 4.96 13.40 -14.53
N THR A 92 5.98 13.50 -15.37
CA THR A 92 6.57 12.35 -16.07
C THR A 92 7.51 11.62 -15.12
N TRP A 93 7.00 10.55 -14.50
CA TRP A 93 7.80 9.64 -13.70
C TRP A 93 8.48 8.61 -14.61
N GLY A 94 9.74 8.29 -14.33
CA GLY A 94 10.50 7.27 -15.04
C GLY A 94 11.10 6.26 -14.08
N TYR A 95 11.63 5.18 -14.61
CA TYR A 95 12.18 4.07 -13.81
C TYR A 95 13.60 4.33 -13.31
N LYS A 96 14.08 5.57 -13.28
CA LYS A 96 15.49 5.88 -12.99
C LYS A 96 15.90 5.33 -11.63
N VAL A 97 15.13 5.59 -10.58
CA VAL A 97 15.43 5.07 -9.23
C VAL A 97 15.45 3.54 -9.25
N LEU A 98 14.39 2.90 -9.76
CA LEU A 98 14.30 1.44 -9.88
C LEU A 98 15.48 0.83 -10.63
N SER A 99 15.91 1.42 -11.75
CA SER A 99 17.01 0.89 -12.55
C SER A 99 18.36 0.96 -11.83
N TYR A 100 18.57 1.95 -10.97
CA TYR A 100 19.80 2.08 -10.18
C TYR A 100 19.78 1.16 -8.96
N GLU A 101 18.66 1.12 -8.23
CA GLU A 101 18.50 0.31 -7.03
C GLU A 101 18.48 -1.19 -7.36
N PHE A 102 17.77 -1.61 -8.42
CA PHE A 102 17.65 -3.02 -8.78
C PHE A 102 19.00 -3.73 -8.93
N LYS A 103 19.96 -3.11 -9.65
CA LYS A 103 21.29 -3.71 -9.83
C LYS A 103 22.04 -3.78 -8.51
N ALA A 104 21.99 -2.72 -7.69
CA ALA A 104 22.71 -2.67 -6.43
C ALA A 104 22.17 -3.74 -5.47
N ASP A 105 20.86 -3.78 -5.30
CA ASP A 105 20.17 -4.62 -4.31
C ASP A 105 20.20 -6.10 -4.71
N LEU A 106 20.01 -6.41 -6.00
CA LEU A 106 20.11 -7.80 -6.47
C LEU A 106 21.53 -8.36 -6.24
N ASN A 107 22.57 -7.57 -6.51
CA ASN A 107 23.95 -8.00 -6.25
C ASN A 107 24.22 -8.15 -4.75
N ALA A 108 23.72 -7.25 -3.91
CA ALA A 108 23.84 -7.36 -2.46
C ALA A 108 23.17 -8.65 -1.94
N TYR A 109 21.94 -8.93 -2.39
CA TYR A 109 21.20 -10.15 -2.06
C TYR A 109 21.97 -11.41 -2.46
N LEU A 110 22.44 -11.50 -3.71
CA LEU A 110 23.18 -12.67 -4.21
C LEU A 110 24.51 -12.89 -3.47
N ASN A 111 25.24 -11.81 -3.15
CA ASN A 111 26.46 -11.90 -2.35
C ASN A 111 26.18 -12.38 -0.91
N GLY A 112 25.07 -11.93 -0.30
CA GLY A 112 24.64 -12.38 1.03
C GLY A 112 24.38 -13.89 1.09
N LEU A 113 23.72 -14.45 0.06
CA LEU A 113 23.47 -15.89 -0.04
C LEU A 113 24.77 -16.70 -0.15
N ALA A 114 25.72 -16.24 -0.97
CA ALA A 114 27.01 -16.91 -1.12
C ALA A 114 27.77 -16.97 0.22
N GLN A 115 27.76 -15.88 0.99
CA GLN A 115 28.38 -15.84 2.32
C GLN A 115 27.66 -16.75 3.33
N MET A 116 26.33 -16.80 3.30
CA MET A 116 25.54 -17.69 4.16
C MET A 116 25.87 -19.16 3.89
N PHE A 117 25.98 -19.55 2.62
CA PHE A 117 26.32 -20.91 2.21
C PHE A 117 27.73 -21.32 2.64
N LEU A 118 28.71 -20.42 2.45
CA LEU A 118 30.10 -20.65 2.87
C LEU A 118 30.27 -20.68 4.40
N SER A 119 29.37 -20.03 5.14
CA SER A 119 29.37 -20.04 6.62
C SER A 119 28.63 -21.24 7.24
N GLY A 120 28.03 -22.12 6.43
CA GLY A 120 27.31 -23.32 6.91
C GLY A 120 25.96 -23.05 7.57
N ARG A 121 25.42 -21.83 7.50
CA ARG A 121 24.17 -21.42 8.17
C ARG A 121 22.87 -21.80 7.44
N LEU A 122 22.97 -22.55 6.34
CA LEU A 122 21.82 -22.88 5.48
C LEU A 122 21.13 -24.24 5.80
N LEU A 123 21.59 -24.98 6.82
CA LEU A 123 21.13 -26.35 7.12
C LEU A 123 20.66 -26.59 8.57
N THR A 124 20.33 -25.54 9.34
CA THR A 124 19.72 -25.68 10.68
C THR A 124 18.50 -24.81 10.81
#